data_AF-A0A829D013-F1
#
_entry.id   AF-A0A829D013-F1
#
_cell.length_a   1.000
_cell.length_b   1.000
_cell.length_c   1.000
_cell.angle_alpha   90.00
_cell.angle_beta   90.00
_cell.angle_gamma   90.00
#
_symmetry.space_group_name_H-M   'P 1'
#
loop_
_entity.id
_entity.type
_entity.pdbx_description
1 polymer ?
#
loop_
_entity_poly.entity_id
_entity_poly.type
_entity_poly.pdbx_seq_one_letter_code
_entity_poly.pdbx_strand_id
1 'polypeptide(L)'
;MVLSSEGEVSIPSKVHKWRVWIDFNRNGSFESSEMVVQDSINDTFGGTLQKSIQIPTSALTGDTRMRVSMKAVQSGESYQLANESFTEGEVEDYSITINNFSI
;
A
#
# COMPACT_ATOMS: atom_id res chain seq x y z
N MET A 1 -6.56 -6.37 -6.27
CA MET A 1 -6.87 -5.33 -5.27
C MET A 1 -7.22 -4.04 -6.00
N VAL A 2 -8.18 -3.28 -5.46
CA VAL A 2 -8.57 -1.94 -5.93
C VAL A 2 -8.28 -0.97 -4.80
N LEU A 3 -7.55 0.12 -5.09
CA LEU A 3 -7.19 1.18 -4.16
C LEU A 3 -7.80 2.48 -4.67
N SER A 4 -8.59 3.16 -3.87
CA SER A 4 -9.23 4.43 -4.23
C SER A 4 -8.85 5.51 -3.25
N SER A 5 -8.63 6.71 -3.76
CA SER A 5 -8.44 7.93 -2.96
C SER A 5 -9.31 9.02 -3.51
N GLU A 6 -9.84 9.84 -2.62
CA GLU A 6 -10.46 11.11 -2.95
C GLU A 6 -9.50 12.24 -2.55
N GLY A 7 -9.59 13.37 -3.24
CA GLY A 7 -8.74 14.53 -3.02
C GLY A 7 -9.51 15.83 -3.14
N GLU A 8 -8.91 16.89 -2.60
CA GLU A 8 -9.41 18.25 -2.73
C GLU A 8 -8.43 19.10 -3.54
N VAL A 9 -8.95 20.19 -4.12
CA VAL A 9 -8.12 21.11 -4.90
C VAL A 9 -7.03 21.71 -4.01
N SER A 10 -5.77 21.45 -4.36
CA SER A 10 -4.59 22.04 -3.72
C SER A 10 -3.72 22.77 -4.75
N ILE A 11 -3.07 23.87 -4.31
CA ILE A 11 -2.08 24.59 -5.12
C ILE A 11 -0.79 24.68 -4.29
N PRO A 12 0.30 23.99 -4.67
CA PRO A 12 0.42 23.08 -5.82
C PRO A 12 -0.43 21.80 -5.67
N SER A 13 -0.75 21.13 -6.79
CA SER A 13 -1.50 19.88 -6.78
C SER A 13 -0.69 18.77 -6.09
N LYS A 14 -1.39 17.94 -5.32
CA LYS A 14 -0.79 16.78 -4.66
C LYS A 14 -0.91 15.54 -5.55
N VAL A 15 -0.02 14.60 -5.26
CA VAL A 15 0.04 13.27 -5.84
C VAL A 15 -0.28 12.28 -4.73
N HIS A 16 -1.19 11.34 -4.99
CA HIS A 16 -1.55 10.30 -4.04
C HIS A 16 -0.64 9.10 -4.23
N LYS A 17 0.31 8.93 -3.31
CA LYS A 17 1.35 7.89 -3.37
C LYS A 17 0.94 6.71 -2.51
N TRP A 18 0.84 5.54 -3.13
CA TRP A 18 0.41 4.30 -2.52
C TRP A 18 1.58 3.35 -2.31
N ARG A 19 1.62 2.73 -1.13
CA ARG A 19 2.41 1.53 -0.89
C ARG A 19 1.59 0.50 -0.12
N VAL A 20 1.74 -0.76 -0.49
CA VAL A 20 1.10 -1.89 0.19
C VAL A 20 2.14 -2.94 0.50
N TRP A 21 2.11 -3.46 1.71
CA TRP A 21 2.97 -4.54 2.18
C TRP A 21 2.14 -5.70 2.71
N ILE A 22 2.65 -6.91 2.58
CA ILE A 22 2.11 -8.11 3.23
C ILE A 22 3.26 -8.77 3.99
N ASP A 23 3.11 -8.94 5.30
CA ASP A 23 4.08 -9.63 6.17
C ASP A 23 4.09 -11.13 5.82
N PHE A 24 4.86 -11.51 4.79
CA PHE A 24 4.84 -12.85 4.24
C PHE A 24 5.55 -13.84 5.16
N ASN A 25 6.49 -13.35 5.97
CA ASN A 25 7.33 -14.17 6.85
C ASN A 25 6.85 -14.19 8.32
N ARG A 26 5.85 -13.38 8.67
CA ARG A 26 5.22 -13.24 10.00
C ARG A 26 6.18 -12.81 11.10
N ASN A 27 7.13 -11.95 10.76
CA ASN A 27 8.07 -11.42 11.74
C ASN A 27 7.54 -10.17 12.45
N GLY A 28 6.39 -9.63 12.03
CA GLY A 28 5.75 -8.45 12.61
C GLY A 28 6.30 -7.11 12.11
N SER A 29 7.21 -7.12 11.13
CA SER A 29 7.68 -5.94 10.41
C SER A 29 7.27 -5.99 8.93
N PHE A 30 7.43 -4.84 8.25
CA PHE A 30 7.19 -4.73 6.82
C PHE A 30 8.50 -4.37 6.12
N GLU A 31 9.07 -5.34 5.41
CA GLU A 31 10.31 -5.15 4.68
C GLU A 31 10.09 -4.68 3.24
N SER A 32 11.15 -4.18 2.59
CA SER A 32 11.09 -3.82 1.17
C SER A 32 10.78 -5.02 0.26
N SER A 33 11.19 -6.24 0.65
CA SER A 33 10.88 -7.49 -0.05
C SER A 33 9.40 -7.90 0.05
N GLU A 34 8.65 -7.27 0.95
CA GLU A 34 7.24 -7.57 1.23
C GLU A 34 6.29 -6.54 0.60
N MET A 35 6.85 -5.53 -0.07
CA MET A 35 6.08 -4.51 -0.76
C MET A 35 5.49 -5.08 -2.05
N VAL A 36 4.16 -5.14 -2.11
CA VAL A 36 3.40 -5.69 -3.24
C VAL A 36 2.84 -4.62 -4.17
N VAL A 37 2.76 -3.36 -3.69
CA VAL A 37 2.36 -2.21 -4.50
C VAL A 37 3.26 -1.02 -4.17
N GLN A 38 3.72 -0.33 -5.21
CA GLN A 38 4.23 1.04 -5.14
C GLN A 38 3.80 1.76 -6.41
N ASP A 39 2.84 2.68 -6.30
CA ASP A 39 2.35 3.44 -7.45
C ASP A 39 1.69 4.75 -7.00
N SER A 40 1.39 5.64 -7.94
CA SER A 40 0.83 6.96 -7.62
C SER A 40 -0.25 7.40 -8.60
N ILE A 41 -1.21 8.16 -8.08
CA ILE A 41 -2.20 8.89 -8.89
C ILE A 41 -1.79 10.37 -8.89
N ASN A 42 -1.56 10.92 -10.09
CA ASN A 42 -1.29 12.34 -10.30
C ASN A 42 -2.55 13.03 -10.80
N ASP A 43 -3.57 13.08 -9.94
CA ASP A 43 -4.83 13.77 -10.16
C ASP A 43 -5.20 14.48 -8.86
N THR A 44 -5.71 15.71 -8.99
CA THR A 44 -6.05 16.58 -7.86
C THR A 44 -7.19 16.02 -7.02
N PHE A 45 -8.12 15.28 -7.65
CA PHE A 45 -9.27 14.70 -6.96
C PHE A 45 -9.03 13.25 -6.54
N GLY A 46 -7.82 12.73 -6.72
CA GLY A 46 -7.52 11.32 -6.53
C GLY A 46 -8.03 10.45 -7.68
N GLY A 47 -8.34 9.20 -7.37
CA GLY A 47 -8.65 8.19 -8.38
C GLY A 47 -8.45 6.77 -7.89
N THR A 48 -8.45 5.83 -8.83
CA THR A 48 -8.42 4.39 -8.56
C THR A 48 -7.20 3.70 -9.19
N LEU A 49 -6.52 2.85 -8.42
CA LEU A 49 -5.51 1.90 -8.89
C LEU A 49 -6.05 0.47 -8.80
N GLN A 50 -5.89 -0.30 -9.86
CA GLN A 50 -6.13 -1.73 -9.85
C GLN A 50 -4.80 -2.48 -9.98
N LYS A 51 -4.51 -3.34 -9.00
CA LYS A 51 -3.25 -4.09 -8.91
C LYS A 51 -3.49 -5.57 -8.68
N SER A 52 -2.73 -6.39 -9.38
CA SER A 52 -2.59 -7.82 -9.08
C SER A 52 -1.48 -8.01 -8.05
N ILE A 53 -1.72 -8.87 -7.08
CA ILE A 53 -0.73 -9.22 -6.05
C ILE A 53 -0.25 -10.63 -6.34
N GLN A 54 1.06 -10.80 -6.44
CA GLN A 54 1.68 -12.12 -6.54
C GLN A 54 2.14 -12.54 -5.14
N ILE A 55 1.67 -13.70 -4.69
CA ILE A 55 2.09 -14.28 -3.42
C ILE A 55 3.36 -15.10 -3.69
N PRO A 56 4.49 -14.81 -3.03
CA PRO A 56 5.71 -15.58 -3.22
C PRO A 56 5.52 -17.00 -2.66
N THR A 57 6.18 -17.99 -3.29
CA THR A 57 6.12 -19.39 -2.84
C THR A 57 6.72 -19.61 -1.45
N SER A 58 7.51 -18.66 -0.95
CA SER A 58 8.07 -18.64 0.40
C SER A 58 7.14 -18.05 1.46
N ALA A 59 5.95 -17.55 1.10
CA ALA A 59 5.00 -17.00 2.06
C ALA A 59 4.47 -18.07 3.00
N LEU A 60 4.37 -17.75 4.30
CA LEU A 60 3.79 -18.64 5.29
C LEU A 60 2.26 -18.69 5.17
N THR A 61 1.66 -19.88 5.34
CA THR A 61 0.20 -20.12 5.26
C THR A 61 -0.51 -19.89 6.59
N GLY A 62 -1.76 -19.40 6.54
CA GLY A 62 -2.55 -18.90 7.69
C GLY A 62 -2.70 -17.38 7.68
N ASP A 63 -3.08 -16.81 8.84
CA ASP A 63 -3.31 -15.37 8.97
C ASP A 63 -2.01 -14.57 9.05
N THR A 64 -1.96 -13.45 8.33
CA THR A 64 -0.90 -12.45 8.41
C THR A 64 -1.47 -11.04 8.23
N ARG A 65 -0.63 -10.01 8.44
CA ARG A 65 -0.99 -8.61 8.29
C ARG A 65 -0.65 -8.10 6.91
N MET A 66 -1.60 -7.41 6.30
CA MET A 66 -1.39 -6.53 5.16
C MET A 66 -1.51 -5.08 5.63
N ARG A 67 -0.59 -4.22 5.20
CA ARG A 67 -0.68 -2.77 5.41
C ARG A 67 -0.89 -2.06 4.10
N VAL A 68 -1.92 -1.24 4.05
CA VAL A 68 -2.21 -0.31 2.96
C VAL A 68 -1.88 1.07 3.47
N SER A 69 -1.02 1.79 2.75
CA SER A 69 -0.72 3.18 3.08
C SER A 69 -0.85 4.04 1.84
N MET A 70 -1.41 5.22 2.05
CA MET A 70 -1.47 6.28 1.06
C MET A 70 -1.05 7.58 1.72
N LYS A 71 -0.21 8.37 1.04
CA LYS A 71 -0.01 9.78 1.41
C LYS A 71 -0.20 10.72 0.23
N ALA A 72 -0.84 11.85 0.48
CA ALA A 72 -1.01 12.93 -0.49
C ALA A 72 0.09 13.97 -0.28
N VAL A 73 1.00 14.09 -1.25
CA VAL A 73 2.21 14.93 -1.12
C VAL A 73 2.55 15.63 -2.43
N GLN A 74 3.46 16.60 -2.40
CA GLN A 74 3.94 17.21 -3.65
C GLN A 74 4.68 16.18 -4.52
N SER A 75 4.67 16.37 -5.83
CA SER A 75 5.18 15.37 -6.78
C SER A 75 6.63 14.93 -6.51
N GLY A 76 7.48 15.87 -6.08
CA GLY A 76 8.89 15.65 -5.76
C GLY A 76 9.17 14.95 -4.43
N GLU A 77 8.17 14.75 -3.56
CA GLU A 77 8.36 14.08 -2.28
C GLU A 77 8.43 12.56 -2.45
N SER A 78 9.18 11.89 -1.56
CA SER A 78 9.33 10.43 -1.59
C SER A 78 8.05 9.68 -1.22
N TYR A 79 7.95 8.41 -1.64
CA TYR A 79 6.95 7.48 -1.10
C TYR A 79 7.21 7.21 0.38
N GLN A 80 6.14 6.89 1.11
CA GLN A 80 6.13 6.70 2.55
C GLN A 80 6.76 5.38 3.00
N LEU A 81 7.50 5.39 4.11
CA LEU A 81 7.93 4.15 4.76
C LEU A 81 6.76 3.48 5.48
N ALA A 82 6.89 2.18 5.77
CA ALA A 82 5.80 1.40 6.37
C ALA A 82 5.31 1.96 7.72
N ASN A 83 6.17 2.66 8.47
CA ASN A 83 5.86 3.26 9.78
C ASN A 83 6.00 4.79 9.78
N GLU A 84 5.92 5.42 8.61
CA GLU A 84 6.00 6.89 8.49
C GLU A 84 4.70 7.55 8.93
N SER A 85 4.80 8.70 9.61
CA SER A 85 3.66 9.58 9.88
C SER A 85 3.69 10.75 8.89
N PHE A 86 2.52 11.13 8.39
CA PHE A 86 2.35 12.23 7.43
C PHE A 86 1.04 12.97 7.72
N THR A 87 0.94 14.21 7.23
CA THR A 87 -0.20 15.09 7.50
C THR A 87 -1.48 14.64 6.78
N GLU A 88 -1.33 14.15 5.55
CA GLU A 88 -2.47 13.83 4.67
C GLU A 88 -2.32 12.45 4.06
N GLY A 89 -3.33 11.61 4.32
CA GLY A 89 -3.39 10.23 3.88
C GLY A 89 -3.82 9.32 5.02
N GLU A 90 -3.70 8.02 4.79
CA GLU A 90 -4.14 6.99 5.73
C GLU A 90 -3.16 5.82 5.78
N VAL A 91 -3.15 5.14 6.92
CA VAL A 91 -2.50 3.85 7.12
C VAL A 91 -3.55 2.90 7.66
N GLU A 92 -3.82 1.83 6.93
CA GLU A 92 -4.81 0.83 7.27
C GLU A 92 -4.16 -0.54 7.33
N ASP A 93 -4.53 -1.31 8.35
CA ASP A 93 -4.01 -2.64 8.58
C ASP A 93 -5.15 -3.66 8.53
N TYR A 94 -4.92 -4.71 7.76
CA TYR A 94 -5.88 -5.77 7.49
C TYR A 94 -5.29 -7.12 7.87
N SER A 95 -6.10 -7.96 8.51
CA SER A 95 -5.80 -9.39 8.63
C SER A 95 -6.23 -10.09 7.35
N ILE A 96 -5.31 -10.82 6.72
CA ILE A 96 -5.56 -11.64 5.54
C ILE A 96 -5.10 -13.07 5.78
N THR A 97 -5.72 -14.03 5.12
CA THR A 97 -5.35 -15.45 5.21
C THR A 97 -4.68 -15.91 3.91
N ILE A 98 -3.46 -16.42 4.00
CA ILE A 98 -2.74 -17.05 2.88
C ILE A 98 -2.99 -18.56 2.93
N ASN A 99 -3.58 -19.11 1.87
CA ASN A 99 -3.87 -20.53 1.77
C ASN A 99 -2.99 -21.21 0.72
N ASN A 100 -2.68 -22.48 0.95
CA ASN A 100 -2.13 -23.31 -0.12
C ASN A 100 -3.20 -23.53 -1.18
N PHE A 101 -2.82 -23.33 -2.45
CA PHE A 101 -3.63 -23.78 -3.56
C PHE A 101 -3.17 -25.19 -3.95
N SER A 102 -4.06 -26.17 -3.79
CA SER A 102 -3.88 -27.53 -4.30
C SER A 102 -4.96 -27.80 -5.34
N ILE A 103 -4.56 -28.37 -6.47
CA ILE A 103 -5.43 -28.72 -7.61
C ILE A 103 -5.82 -30.19 -7.48
#